data_AF-A0A2N6PXT4-F1
#
_entry.id   AF-A0A2N6PXT4-F1
#
_cell.length_a   1.000
_cell.length_b   1.000
_cell.length_c   1.000
_cell.angle_alpha   90.00
_cell.angle_beta   90.00
_cell.angle_gamma   90.00
#
_symmetry.space_group_name_H-M   'P 1'
#
loop_
_entity.id
_entity.type
_entity.pdbx_description
1 polymer ?
#
loop_
_entity_poly.entity_id
_entity_poly.type
_entity_poly.pdbx_seq_one_letter_code
_entity_poly.pdbx_strand_id
1 'polypeptide(L)'
;MGRPKAPCGTDAAYRRHLRNGEPVDDACRQAHTDAQRARRRSPAAQPDTVDAPAFTRDDANADELDGDDMKLIVNTLRTAFKTVAEKDPTKLAPIAREFRTAVVEASRAVDAPKELSLADQLAAARAARAARATGKGATA
;
A
#
# COMPACT_ATOMS: atom_id res chain seq x y z
N MET A 1 -10.17 -30.70 -35.21
CA MET A 1 -8.81 -31.26 -35.31
C MET A 1 -7.96 -30.66 -34.19
N GLY A 2 -7.49 -31.48 -33.24
CA GLY A 2 -6.68 -31.01 -32.11
C GLY A 2 -5.26 -30.63 -32.55
N ARG A 3 -4.70 -29.56 -31.99
CA ARG A 3 -3.32 -29.12 -32.25
C ARG A 3 -2.34 -30.21 -31.79
N PRO A 4 -1.29 -30.57 -32.56
CA PRO A 4 -0.33 -31.58 -32.15
C PRO A 4 0.30 -31.22 -30.80
N LYS A 5 0.52 -32.25 -29.96
CA LYS A 5 1.14 -32.08 -28.65
C LYS A 5 2.53 -31.47 -28.82
N ALA A 6 2.84 -30.45 -28.02
CA ALA A 6 4.17 -29.87 -28.04
C ALA A 6 5.22 -30.93 -27.64
N PRO A 7 6.37 -30.98 -28.32
CA PRO A 7 7.49 -31.81 -27.90
C PRO A 7 8.01 -31.34 -26.53
N CYS A 8 8.59 -32.25 -25.76
CA CYS A 8 9.26 -31.94 -24.49
C CYS A 8 10.42 -30.95 -24.72
N GLY A 9 10.81 -30.21 -23.69
CA GLY A 9 11.78 -29.10 -23.80
C GLY A 9 11.17 -27.77 -24.23
N THR A 10 9.84 -27.61 -24.15
CA THR A 10 9.14 -26.36 -24.44
C THR A 10 8.31 -25.91 -23.24
N ASP A 11 8.09 -24.60 -23.09
CA ASP A 11 7.20 -24.05 -22.03
C ASP A 11 5.77 -24.61 -22.11
N ALA A 12 5.32 -24.98 -23.32
CA ALA A 12 4.03 -25.65 -23.53
C ALA A 12 4.02 -27.09 -22.98
N ALA A 13 5.13 -27.82 -23.10
CA ALA A 13 5.27 -29.17 -22.53
C ALA A 13 5.37 -29.12 -20.99
N TYR A 14 6.06 -28.13 -20.42
CA TYR A 14 6.06 -27.88 -18.97
C TYR A 14 4.64 -27.74 -18.41
N ARG A 15 3.82 -26.88 -19.06
CA ARG A 15 2.40 -26.70 -18.68
C ARG A 15 1.54 -27.95 -18.86
N ARG A 16 1.90 -28.83 -19.81
CA ARG A 16 1.24 -30.14 -19.99
C ARG A 16 1.56 -31.08 -18.84
N HIS A 17 2.83 -31.20 -18.45
CA HIS A 17 3.25 -32.04 -17.32
C HIS A 17 2.52 -31.63 -16.04
N LEU A 18 2.40 -30.32 -15.77
CA LEU A 18 1.63 -29.80 -14.64
C LEU A 18 0.14 -30.14 -14.70
N ARG A 19 -0.48 -30.08 -15.89
CA ARG A 19 -1.91 -30.40 -16.06
C ARG A 19 -2.20 -31.89 -15.88
N ASN A 20 -1.28 -32.73 -16.31
CA ASN A 20 -1.41 -34.19 -16.25
C ASN A 20 -0.88 -34.78 -14.92
N GLY A 21 -0.19 -33.99 -14.10
CA GLY A 21 0.46 -34.47 -12.88
C GLY A 21 1.68 -35.37 -13.15
N GLU A 22 2.28 -35.27 -14.33
CA GLU A 22 3.46 -36.04 -14.72
C GLU A 22 4.74 -35.40 -14.17
N PRO A 23 5.81 -36.18 -13.90
CA PRO A 23 7.10 -35.64 -13.53
C PRO A 23 7.66 -34.76 -14.65
N VAL A 24 8.07 -33.55 -14.29
CA VAL A 24 8.66 -32.57 -15.22
C VAL A 24 10.13 -32.91 -15.44
N ASP A 25 10.53 -33.12 -16.70
CA ASP A 25 11.93 -33.29 -17.07
C ASP A 25 12.74 -31.98 -16.96
N ASP A 26 14.06 -32.10 -16.86
CA ASP A 26 14.94 -30.94 -16.70
C ASP A 26 14.89 -30.00 -17.92
N ALA A 27 14.67 -30.55 -19.11
CA ALA A 27 14.52 -29.79 -20.35
C ALA A 27 13.31 -28.86 -20.31
N CYS A 28 12.14 -29.32 -19.81
CA CYS A 28 10.94 -28.51 -19.67
C CYS A 28 11.10 -27.46 -18.55
N ARG A 29 11.80 -27.80 -17.45
CA ARG A 29 12.07 -26.87 -16.35
C ARG A 29 12.94 -25.71 -16.80
N GLN A 30 13.99 -26.00 -17.57
CA GLN A 30 14.87 -24.98 -18.13
C GLN A 30 14.14 -24.11 -19.15
N ALA A 31 13.37 -24.72 -20.05
CA ALA A 31 12.55 -23.99 -21.02
C ALA A 31 11.55 -23.02 -20.37
N HIS A 32 10.92 -23.41 -19.25
CA HIS A 32 10.02 -22.54 -18.50
C HIS A 32 10.78 -21.36 -17.87
N THR A 33 11.97 -21.62 -17.33
CA THR A 33 12.83 -20.61 -16.71
C THR A 33 13.29 -19.57 -17.74
N ASP A 34 13.70 -20.02 -18.93
CA ASP A 34 14.14 -19.14 -20.01
C ASP A 34 12.98 -18.33 -20.59
N ALA A 35 11.80 -18.92 -20.74
CA ALA A 35 10.58 -18.21 -21.13
C ALA A 35 10.20 -17.11 -20.12
N GLN A 36 10.31 -17.38 -18.81
CA GLN A 36 10.06 -16.39 -17.76
C GLN A 36 11.08 -15.26 -17.78
N ARG A 37 12.37 -15.58 -17.98
CA ARG A 37 13.43 -14.56 -18.13
C ARG A 37 13.19 -13.68 -19.34
N ALA A 38 12.80 -14.26 -20.48
CA ALA A 38 12.48 -13.51 -21.69
C ALA A 38 11.28 -12.57 -21.48
N ARG A 39 10.21 -13.03 -20.82
CA ARG A 39 9.04 -12.17 -20.49
C ARG A 39 9.41 -10.99 -19.59
N ARG A 40 10.28 -11.20 -18.60
CA ARG A 40 10.76 -10.13 -17.71
C ARG A 40 11.66 -9.11 -18.40
N ARG A 41 12.39 -9.52 -19.44
CA ARG A 41 13.27 -8.62 -20.21
C ARG A 41 12.53 -7.82 -21.29
N SER A 42 11.35 -8.28 -21.71
CA SER A 42 10.54 -7.59 -22.70
C SER A 42 9.61 -6.58 -22.01
N PRO A 43 9.78 -5.26 -22.23
CA PRO A 43 8.90 -4.24 -21.63
C PRO A 43 7.46 -4.24 -22.19
N ALA A 44 7.17 -5.09 -23.18
CA ALA A 44 5.90 -5.09 -23.94
C ALA A 44 4.91 -6.21 -23.54
N ALA A 45 5.13 -6.93 -22.43
CA ALA A 45 4.22 -7.99 -22.01
C ALA A 45 4.10 -8.06 -20.48
N GLN A 46 3.72 -6.94 -19.86
CA GLN A 46 2.99 -7.06 -18.59
C GLN A 46 1.57 -7.52 -18.94
N PRO A 47 1.13 -8.71 -18.50
CA PRO A 47 -0.29 -9.01 -18.57
C PRO A 47 -1.00 -7.98 -17.72
N ASP A 48 -2.11 -7.44 -18.23
CA ASP A 48 -3.11 -6.71 -17.47
C ASP A 48 -3.67 -7.64 -16.37
N THR A 49 -2.90 -7.86 -15.31
CA THR A 49 -3.42 -8.36 -14.04
C THR A 49 -4.09 -7.17 -13.39
N VAL A 50 -5.35 -6.98 -13.78
CA VAL A 50 -6.35 -6.36 -12.92
C VAL A 50 -6.31 -7.03 -11.53
N ASP A 51 -6.30 -6.17 -10.50
CA ASP A 51 -6.63 -6.46 -9.10
C ASP A 51 -5.59 -7.05 -8.12
N ALA A 52 -4.40 -6.44 -8.02
CA ALA A 52 -3.72 -6.28 -6.72
C ALA A 52 -2.72 -5.10 -6.77
N PRO A 53 -2.82 -4.06 -5.92
CA PRO A 53 -1.79 -3.05 -5.86
C PRO A 53 -0.53 -3.65 -5.22
N ALA A 54 0.50 -3.87 -6.04
CA ALA A 54 1.85 -4.06 -5.56
C ALA A 54 2.31 -2.74 -4.93
N PHE A 55 2.49 -2.73 -3.61
CA PHE A 55 3.17 -1.64 -2.90
C PHE A 55 4.65 -1.64 -3.33
N THR A 56 4.98 -0.95 -4.42
CA THR A 56 6.34 -0.46 -4.64
C THR A 56 6.49 0.79 -3.78
N ARG A 57 7.28 0.66 -2.70
CA ARG A 57 7.74 1.79 -1.90
C ARG A 57 8.70 2.59 -2.77
N ASP A 58 8.19 3.61 -3.47
CA ASP A 58 9.02 4.68 -3.98
C ASP A 58 9.37 5.57 -2.77
N ASP A 59 10.50 5.27 -2.12
CA ASP A 59 11.02 5.95 -0.93
C ASP A 59 11.53 7.40 -1.23
N ALA A 60 10.96 8.07 -2.23
CA ALA A 60 11.37 9.41 -2.67
C ALA A 60 10.35 10.51 -2.37
N ASN A 61 9.10 10.21 -1.98
CA ASN A 61 8.06 11.23 -1.75
C ASN A 61 7.25 10.92 -0.48
N ALA A 62 7.89 10.99 0.69
CA ALA A 62 7.24 10.68 1.97
C ALA A 62 6.40 11.83 2.58
N ASP A 63 6.36 13.02 1.95
CA ASP A 63 5.79 14.23 2.55
C ASP A 63 4.47 14.73 1.93
N GLU A 64 3.89 14.04 0.95
CA GLU A 64 2.57 14.38 0.41
C GLU A 64 1.68 13.13 0.33
N LEU A 65 1.01 12.82 1.43
CA LEU A 65 -0.18 11.95 1.38
C LEU A 65 -1.28 12.75 0.69
N ASP A 66 -1.34 12.65 -0.63
CA ASP A 66 -2.41 13.25 -1.42
C ASP A 66 -3.77 12.78 -0.89
N GLY A 67 -4.74 13.70 -0.80
CA GLY A 67 -6.08 13.40 -0.26
C GLY A 67 -6.82 12.26 -0.99
N ASP A 68 -6.29 11.81 -2.12
CA ASP A 68 -6.78 10.67 -2.89
C ASP A 68 -6.40 9.31 -2.29
N ASP A 69 -5.27 9.20 -1.57
CA ASP A 69 -4.88 7.96 -0.88
C ASP A 69 -5.83 7.63 0.27
N MET A 70 -6.25 8.65 1.03
CA MET A 70 -7.24 8.46 2.09
C MET A 70 -8.61 8.08 1.52
N LYS A 71 -9.01 8.69 0.39
CA LYS A 71 -10.25 8.31 -0.31
C LYS A 71 -10.18 6.86 -0.79
N LEU A 72 -9.03 6.43 -1.29
CA LEU A 72 -8.81 5.05 -1.72
C LEU A 72 -9.01 4.09 -0.54
N ILE A 73 -8.37 4.36 0.59
CA ILE A 73 -8.50 3.54 1.82
C ILE A 73 -9.97 3.44 2.25
N VAL A 74 -10.68 4.58 2.32
CA VAL A 74 -12.10 4.60 2.70
C VAL A 74 -12.97 3.81 1.73
N ASN A 75 -12.71 3.93 0.42
CA ASN A 75 -13.46 3.20 -0.60
C ASN A 75 -13.21 1.69 -0.53
N THR A 76 -11.97 1.26 -0.32
CA THR A 76 -11.62 -0.16 -0.15
C THR A 76 -12.30 -0.75 1.08
N LEU A 77 -12.26 -0.02 2.22
CA LEU A 77 -12.93 -0.45 3.44
C LEU A 77 -14.45 -0.55 3.23
N ARG A 78 -15.08 0.43 2.58
CA ARG A 78 -16.50 0.41 2.26
C ARG A 78 -16.89 -0.83 1.44
N THR A 79 -16.10 -1.16 0.41
CA THR A 79 -16.34 -2.34 -0.42
C THR A 79 -16.22 -3.63 0.40
N ALA A 80 -15.18 -3.75 1.23
CA ALA A 80 -14.97 -4.91 2.08
C ALA A 80 -16.14 -5.12 3.07
N PHE A 81 -16.62 -4.06 3.71
CA PHE A 81 -17.78 -4.13 4.61
C PHE A 81 -19.06 -4.54 3.87
N LYS A 82 -19.28 -4.02 2.66
CA LYS A 82 -20.43 -4.41 1.83
C LYS A 82 -20.40 -5.90 1.50
N THR A 83 -19.24 -6.43 1.10
CA THR A 83 -19.10 -7.86 0.82
C THR A 83 -19.34 -8.74 2.05
N VAL A 84 -18.88 -8.30 3.23
CA VAL A 84 -19.15 -9.01 4.49
C VAL A 84 -20.64 -8.96 4.83
N ALA A 85 -21.29 -7.81 4.65
CA ALA A 85 -22.73 -7.64 4.88
C ALA A 85 -23.58 -8.60 4.04
N GLU A 86 -23.21 -8.77 2.77
CA GLU A 86 -23.90 -9.64 1.82
C GLU A 86 -23.67 -11.12 2.10
N LYS A 87 -22.47 -11.52 2.53
CA LYS A 87 -22.12 -12.92 2.77
C LYS A 87 -22.50 -13.43 4.17
N ASP A 88 -22.31 -12.61 5.19
CA ASP A 88 -22.54 -12.97 6.59
C ASP A 88 -22.77 -11.72 7.46
N PRO A 89 -24.03 -11.26 7.59
CA PRO A 89 -24.35 -10.03 8.30
C PRO A 89 -24.05 -10.12 9.81
N THR A 90 -23.97 -11.33 10.38
CA THR A 90 -23.69 -11.51 11.82
C THR A 90 -22.27 -11.10 12.19
N LYS A 91 -21.34 -11.15 11.23
CA LYS A 91 -19.94 -10.76 11.43
C LYS A 91 -19.71 -9.25 11.39
N LEU A 92 -20.67 -8.45 10.93
CA LEU A 92 -20.52 -6.99 10.86
C LEU A 92 -20.39 -6.35 12.24
N ALA A 93 -21.22 -6.78 13.19
CA ALA A 93 -21.26 -6.18 14.52
C ALA A 93 -19.92 -6.24 15.28
N PRO A 94 -19.21 -7.40 15.36
CA PRO A 94 -17.91 -7.45 16.00
C PRO A 94 -16.85 -6.65 15.23
N ILE A 95 -16.82 -6.74 13.88
CA ILE A 95 -15.83 -6.00 13.07
C ILE A 95 -16.02 -4.49 13.22
N ALA A 96 -17.27 -3.99 13.20
CA ALA A 96 -17.56 -2.57 13.38
C ALA A 96 -17.19 -2.07 14.79
N ARG A 97 -17.25 -2.94 15.81
CA ARG A 97 -16.83 -2.61 17.17
C ARG A 97 -15.31 -2.41 17.24
N GLU A 98 -14.54 -3.35 16.72
CA GLU A 98 -13.08 -3.27 16.68
C GLU A 98 -12.61 -2.06 15.84
N PHE A 99 -13.25 -1.82 14.69
CA PHE A 99 -12.93 -0.69 13.83
C PHE A 99 -13.16 0.66 14.54
N ARG A 100 -14.28 0.81 15.25
CA ARG A 100 -14.53 2.04 16.04
C ARG A 100 -13.48 2.26 17.11
N THR A 101 -13.06 1.20 17.82
CA THR A 101 -11.99 1.30 18.82
C THR A 101 -10.69 1.80 18.18
N ALA A 102 -10.27 1.18 17.08
CA ALA A 102 -9.06 1.58 16.37
C ALA A 102 -9.09 3.03 15.85
N VAL A 103 -10.24 3.48 15.32
CA VAL A 103 -10.39 4.86 14.84
C VAL A 103 -10.32 5.88 15.98
N VAL A 104 -10.95 5.59 17.13
CA VAL A 104 -10.90 6.47 18.31
C VAL A 104 -9.49 6.57 18.86
N GLU A 105 -8.74 5.47 18.88
CA GLU A 105 -7.34 5.47 19.30
C GLU A 105 -6.46 6.28 18.33
N ALA A 106 -6.65 6.09 17.02
CA ALA A 106 -5.93 6.84 16.00
C ALA A 106 -6.25 8.35 16.05
N SER A 107 -7.51 8.73 16.26
CA SER A 107 -7.91 10.15 16.30
C SER A 107 -7.31 10.87 17.50
N ARG A 108 -7.22 10.22 18.66
CA ARG A 108 -6.60 10.79 19.87
C ARG A 108 -5.13 11.16 19.67
N ALA A 109 -4.40 10.41 18.85
CA ALA A 109 -3.01 10.72 18.53
C ALA A 109 -2.89 11.97 17.62
N VAL A 110 -3.89 12.23 16.77
CA VAL A 110 -3.94 13.41 15.90
C VAL A 110 -4.38 14.67 16.66
N ASP A 111 -5.30 14.51 17.62
CA ASP A 111 -5.82 15.60 18.46
C ASP A 111 -4.88 16.00 19.60
N ALA A 112 -3.76 15.27 19.78
CA ALA A 112 -2.75 15.66 20.75
C ALA A 112 -2.27 17.10 20.44
N PRO A 113 -2.19 18.00 21.44
CA PRO A 113 -1.81 19.38 21.20
C PRO A 113 -0.43 19.38 20.55
N LYS A 114 -0.35 19.91 19.32
CA LYS A 114 0.93 20.12 18.65
C LYS A 114 1.76 21.00 19.57
N GLU A 115 2.85 20.47 20.09
CA GLU A 115 3.92 21.24 20.69
C GLU A 115 4.17 22.45 19.79
N LEU A 116 4.15 23.66 20.37
CA LEU A 116 4.34 24.92 19.64
C LEU A 116 5.44 24.73 18.59
N SER A 117 5.15 25.04 17.32
CA SER A 117 6.13 24.90 16.27
C SER A 117 7.39 25.66 16.68
N LEU A 118 8.58 25.21 16.24
CA LEU A 118 9.83 25.93 16.49
C LEU A 118 9.73 27.41 16.07
N ALA A 119 8.93 27.68 15.03
CA ALA A 119 8.57 29.04 14.61
C ALA A 119 7.78 29.82 15.68
N ASP A 120 6.77 29.21 16.30
CA ASP A 120 5.97 29.81 17.37
C ASP A 120 6.79 30.03 18.64
N GLN A 121 7.68 29.10 18.97
CA GLN A 121 8.62 29.22 20.09
C GLN A 121 9.59 30.39 19.88
N LEU A 122 10.14 30.54 18.66
CA LEU A 122 11.00 31.67 18.31
C LEU A 122 10.23 32.99 18.31
N ALA A 123 8.97 33.01 17.84
CA ALA A 123 8.12 34.19 17.87
C ALA A 123 7.84 34.63 19.31
N ALA A 124 7.46 33.69 20.18
CA ALA A 124 7.27 33.94 21.61
C ALA A 124 8.56 34.43 22.28
N ALA A 125 9.71 33.83 21.97
CA ALA A 125 11.01 34.26 22.50
C ALA A 125 11.40 35.69 22.04
N ARG A 126 11.10 36.05 20.79
CA ARG A 126 11.32 37.42 20.27
C ARG A 126 10.40 38.43 20.96
N ALA A 127 9.11 38.11 21.10
CA ALA A 127 8.15 38.96 21.81
C ALA A 127 8.57 39.19 23.28
N ALA A 128 9.01 38.13 23.96
CA ALA A 128 9.50 38.21 25.34
C ALA A 128 10.78 39.06 25.49
N ARG A 129 11.65 39.10 24.47
CA ARG A 129 12.84 39.97 24.46
C ARG A 129 12.46 41.43 24.20
N ALA A 130 11.53 41.68 23.27
CA ALA A 130 11.05 43.03 22.97
C ALA A 130 10.38 43.67 24.19
N ALA A 131 9.55 42.93 24.92
CA ALA A 131 8.92 43.40 26.16
C ALA A 131 9.93 43.75 27.28
N ARG A 132 11.04 43.02 27.36
CA ARG A 132 12.13 43.32 28.31
C ARG A 132 12.91 44.57 27.90
N ALA A 133 13.11 44.78 26.60
CA ALA A 133 13.82 45.96 26.09
C ALA A 133 13.04 47.25 26.35
N THR A 134 11.70 47.22 26.19
CA THR A 134 10.85 48.38 26.49
C THR A 134 10.69 48.63 27.99
N GLY A 135 10.65 47.57 28.82
CA GLY A 135 10.59 47.70 30.28
C GLY A 135 11.90 48.21 30.92
N LYS A 136 13.07 47.89 30.35
CA LYS A 136 14.38 48.33 30.87
C LYS A 136 14.73 49.79 30.54
N GLY A 137 13.99 50.43 29.63
CA GLY A 137 14.16 51.85 29.29
C GLY A 137 13.35 52.83 30.15
N ALA A 138 12.48 52.35 31.05
CA ALA A 138 11.57 53.19 31.84
C ALA A 138 12.08 53.52 33.27
N THR A 139 13.30 53.10 33.61
CA THR A 139 13.96 53.44 34.89
C THR A 139 15.34 54.03 34.62
N ALA A 140 15.38 55.28 34.17
CA ALA A 140 16.56 56.14 34.19
C ALA A 140 16.10 57.59 34.36
#